data_AF-A0A9F7THB4-F1
#
_entry.id   AF-A0A9F7THB4-F1
#
_cell.length_a   1.000
_cell.length_b   1.000
_cell.length_c   1.000
_cell.angle_alpha   90.00
_cell.angle_beta   90.00
_cell.angle_gamma   90.00
#
_symmetry.space_group_name_H-M   'P 1'
#
loop_
_entity.id
_entity.type
_entity.pdbx_description
1 polymer ?
#
loop_
_entity_poly.entity_id
_entity_poly.type
_entity_poly.pdbx_seq_one_letter_code
_entity_poly.pdbx_strand_id
1 'polypeptide(L)'
;MRFLQNLYLFFLIIAGSLLGISYFSYTSSWFGGVWECRLTVYVRFLKDFLESAEQHFMVGYRVHYYLFTDRPDEVPTVTLGEGRQLTVIKTATSNRWQEISLRRMEMIEKLIEKELTDEADYIFCLDVDSKFYAHWGAESLGDLVGALHAWYFGTSREQFTYERRPESQAFIPLQEGDYYYGGAVIGGRLEKVHKLVKTCRMQLDVDRANHIEAAWQEESHLNKYFLYNKPSKVLSPEYLWDDKKGKPSYMKVVRSSQVLKNNAEVRPNP
;
A
#
# COMPACT_ATOMS: atom_id res chain seq x y z
N MET A 1 -24.21 -14.70 -6.11
CA MET A 1 -23.09 -13.97 -6.73
C MET A 1 -22.15 -13.52 -5.63
N ARG A 2 -20.89 -13.99 -5.61
CA ARG A 2 -19.86 -13.55 -4.66
C ARG A 2 -18.69 -12.99 -5.47
N PHE A 3 -18.43 -11.69 -5.35
CA PHE A 3 -17.19 -11.08 -5.85
C PHE A 3 -16.19 -11.06 -4.69
N LEU A 4 -15.03 -11.70 -4.85
CA LEU A 4 -13.97 -11.79 -3.85
C LEU A 4 -12.69 -11.13 -4.37
N GLN A 5 -12.27 -10.06 -3.68
CA GLN A 5 -11.02 -9.29 -3.82
C GLN A 5 -10.73 -8.64 -2.45
N ASN A 6 -9.55 -8.08 -2.14
CA ASN A 6 -8.35 -7.90 -2.96
C ASN A 6 -7.13 -8.67 -2.42
N LEU A 7 -5.88 -8.36 -2.84
CA LEU A 7 -4.64 -8.92 -2.28
C LEU A 7 -3.47 -8.00 -2.66
N TYR A 8 -2.73 -7.53 -1.66
CA TYR A 8 -1.71 -6.48 -1.81
C TYR A 8 -0.31 -6.98 -1.44
N LEU A 9 0.69 -6.55 -2.22
CA LEU A 9 2.10 -6.69 -1.91
C LEU A 9 2.74 -5.31 -1.91
N PHE A 10 3.52 -5.02 -0.87
CA PHE A 10 3.65 -3.66 -0.36
C PHE A 10 4.98 -2.98 -0.71
N PHE A 11 4.87 -1.74 -1.20
CA PHE A 11 5.97 -0.79 -1.27
C PHE A 11 5.78 0.38 -0.32
N LEU A 12 6.86 0.73 0.37
CA LEU A 12 6.98 2.02 1.01
C LEU A 12 7.94 2.90 0.21
N ILE A 13 7.41 3.97 -0.39
CA ILE A 13 8.24 4.99 -1.04
C ILE A 13 8.31 6.19 -0.11
N ILE A 14 9.51 6.58 0.28
CA ILE A 14 9.75 7.64 1.26
C ILE A 14 10.72 8.65 0.68
N ALA A 15 10.42 9.94 0.79
CA ALA A 15 11.38 10.97 0.41
C ALA A 15 12.21 11.34 1.64
N GLY A 16 13.49 10.95 1.65
CA GLY A 16 14.37 11.04 2.83
C GLY A 16 15.77 11.59 2.54
N SER A 17 16.38 12.24 3.54
CA SER A 17 17.68 12.88 3.38
C SER A 17 18.61 12.92 4.61
N LEU A 18 19.80 12.36 4.38
CA LEU A 18 21.13 12.61 5.00
C LEU A 18 21.59 11.75 6.21
N LEU A 19 22.63 10.94 5.91
CA LEU A 19 23.71 10.44 6.81
C LEU A 19 23.28 9.34 7.83
N GLY A 20 23.99 8.22 8.06
CA GLY A 20 25.21 7.63 7.48
C GLY A 20 25.92 6.66 8.47
N ILE A 21 26.62 5.62 7.95
CA ILE A 21 27.55 4.67 8.63
C ILE A 21 26.99 3.29 9.12
N SER A 22 27.12 2.29 8.23
CA SER A 22 27.76 0.95 8.38
C SER A 22 27.74 0.10 9.68
N TYR A 23 27.31 -1.19 9.64
CA TYR A 23 28.15 -2.42 9.54
C TYR A 23 27.54 -3.77 10.05
N PHE A 24 27.97 -4.88 9.40
CA PHE A 24 28.08 -6.30 9.84
C PHE A 24 26.90 -7.30 9.79
N SER A 25 27.27 -8.58 9.62
CA SER A 25 26.51 -9.71 9.04
C SER A 25 26.34 -10.88 10.02
N TYR A 26 25.56 -11.94 9.68
CA TYR A 26 25.98 -13.38 9.75
C TYR A 26 24.92 -14.38 9.21
N THR A 27 25.35 -15.61 8.93
CA THR A 27 24.63 -16.78 8.34
C THR A 27 23.93 -17.65 9.44
N SER A 28 23.11 -18.69 9.22
CA SER A 28 23.09 -19.77 8.20
C SER A 28 21.73 -20.54 8.11
N SER A 29 21.71 -21.81 7.67
CA SER A 29 20.58 -22.53 7.04
C SER A 29 20.31 -23.94 7.59
N TRP A 30 19.07 -24.49 7.49
CA TRP A 30 18.74 -25.75 6.75
C TRP A 30 17.24 -26.14 6.73
N PHE A 31 16.94 -27.26 6.05
CA PHE A 31 15.64 -27.68 5.45
C PHE A 31 14.55 -28.26 6.38
N GLY A 32 13.30 -28.15 5.92
CA GLY A 32 12.16 -29.02 6.30
C GLY A 32 10.97 -28.80 5.35
N GLY A 33 10.58 -29.83 4.59
CA GLY A 33 9.62 -29.67 3.49
C GLY A 33 8.15 -29.53 3.95
N VAL A 34 7.52 -28.39 3.64
CA VAL A 34 6.08 -28.14 3.71
C VAL A 34 5.67 -27.27 2.51
N TRP A 35 4.46 -27.47 1.99
CA TRP A 35 3.97 -26.74 0.81
C TRP A 35 3.69 -25.25 1.13
N GLU A 36 4.11 -24.38 0.22
CA GLU A 36 4.44 -22.98 0.48
C GLU A 36 3.41 -22.03 -0.17
N CYS A 37 2.78 -21.14 0.61
CA CYS A 37 2.00 -20.05 0.03
C CYS A 37 2.97 -18.95 -0.46
N ARG A 38 3.01 -18.73 -1.78
CA ARG A 38 4.12 -18.08 -2.47
C ARG A 38 3.85 -16.63 -2.85
N LEU A 39 4.66 -15.69 -2.35
CA LEU A 39 4.73 -14.30 -2.85
C LEU A 39 5.29 -14.21 -4.29
N THR A 40 5.81 -15.33 -4.81
CA THR A 40 6.56 -15.50 -6.09
C THR A 40 5.93 -14.86 -7.33
N VAL A 41 4.63 -14.56 -7.35
CA VAL A 41 3.96 -14.03 -8.54
C VAL A 41 4.00 -12.49 -8.62
N TYR A 42 4.44 -11.79 -7.57
CA TYR A 42 4.48 -10.32 -7.56
C TYR A 42 5.85 -9.71 -7.91
N VAL A 43 6.94 -10.48 -7.80
CA VAL A 43 8.27 -10.07 -8.28
C VAL A 43 8.25 -9.66 -9.76
N ARG A 44 7.34 -10.22 -10.57
CA ARG A 44 7.18 -9.83 -11.98
C ARG A 44 6.75 -8.36 -12.19
N PHE A 45 6.02 -7.77 -11.24
CA PHE A 45 5.60 -6.36 -11.33
C PHE A 45 6.69 -5.40 -10.81
N LEU A 46 7.59 -5.91 -9.98
CA LEU A 46 8.62 -5.16 -9.26
C LEU A 46 9.51 -4.33 -10.18
N LYS A 47 9.90 -4.90 -11.33
CA LYS A 47 10.72 -4.22 -12.33
C LYS A 47 9.98 -3.05 -12.97
N ASP A 48 8.78 -3.32 -13.50
CA ASP A 48 7.91 -2.29 -14.11
C ASP A 48 7.55 -1.16 -13.14
N PHE A 49 7.27 -1.49 -11.88
CA PHE A 49 6.97 -0.53 -10.82
C PHE A 49 8.18 0.38 -10.55
N LEU A 50 9.37 -0.18 -10.29
CA LEU A 50 10.58 0.60 -10.01
C LEU A 50 11.05 1.42 -11.22
N GLU A 51 11.11 0.82 -12.42
CA GLU A 51 11.53 1.53 -13.64
C GLU A 51 10.59 2.70 -13.99
N SER A 52 9.28 2.54 -13.77
CA SER A 52 8.32 3.64 -13.97
C SER A 52 8.32 4.67 -12.83
N ALA A 53 8.59 4.24 -11.58
CA ALA A 53 8.76 5.16 -10.46
C ALA A 53 9.97 6.08 -10.66
N GLU A 54 11.10 5.58 -11.19
CA GLU A 54 12.26 6.41 -11.54
C GLU A 54 11.94 7.46 -12.62
N GLN A 55 11.01 7.18 -13.54
CA GLN A 55 10.61 8.10 -14.60
C GLN A 55 9.60 9.17 -14.15
N HIS A 56 8.86 8.92 -13.06
CA HIS A 56 7.63 9.67 -12.78
C HIS A 56 7.40 10.06 -11.31
N PHE A 57 7.87 9.26 -10.35
CA PHE A 57 7.61 9.48 -8.93
C PHE A 57 8.69 10.37 -8.30
N MET A 58 8.27 11.54 -7.83
CA MET A 58 9.10 12.51 -7.10
C MET A 58 10.46 12.75 -7.78
N VAL A 59 10.44 12.91 -9.11
CA VAL A 59 11.65 13.19 -9.91
C VAL A 59 12.21 14.56 -9.49
N GLY A 60 13.52 14.61 -9.26
CA GLY A 60 14.21 15.78 -8.70
C GLY A 60 14.19 15.86 -7.17
N TYR A 61 13.53 14.92 -6.48
CA TYR A 61 13.59 14.75 -5.03
C TYR A 61 14.40 13.51 -4.67
N ARG A 62 14.96 13.51 -3.46
CA ARG A 62 15.58 12.33 -2.85
C ARG A 62 14.50 11.33 -2.51
N VAL A 63 14.70 10.06 -2.87
CA VAL A 63 13.71 8.99 -2.68
C VAL A 63 14.40 7.71 -2.21
N HIS A 64 13.93 7.21 -1.08
CA HIS A 64 14.29 5.92 -0.51
C HIS A 64 13.11 4.97 -0.67
N TYR A 65 13.31 3.92 -1.46
CA TYR A 65 12.38 2.82 -1.60
C TYR A 65 12.67 1.78 -0.52
N TYR A 66 11.67 1.40 0.27
CA TYR A 66 11.73 0.24 1.14
C TYR A 66 10.80 -0.84 0.57
N LEU A 67 11.42 -1.90 0.05
CA LEU A 67 10.75 -3.07 -0.50
C LEU A 67 10.66 -4.15 0.57
N PHE A 68 9.46 -4.64 0.84
CA PHE A 68 9.26 -5.80 1.70
C PHE A 68 9.04 -7.06 0.84
N THR A 69 9.85 -8.10 1.06
CA THR A 69 9.76 -9.36 0.30
C THR A 69 10.29 -10.55 1.12
N ASP A 70 9.74 -11.74 0.90
CA ASP A 70 10.30 -13.01 1.38
C ASP A 70 11.55 -13.44 0.57
N ARG A 71 11.66 -12.93 -0.67
CA ARG A 71 12.63 -13.30 -1.71
C ARG A 71 13.51 -12.10 -2.09
N PRO A 72 14.44 -11.65 -1.21
CA PRO A 72 15.33 -10.53 -1.52
C PRO A 72 16.26 -10.83 -2.71
N ASP A 73 16.60 -12.10 -2.93
CA ASP A 73 17.48 -12.53 -4.03
C ASP A 73 16.80 -12.51 -5.41
N GLU A 74 15.47 -12.39 -5.46
CA GLU A 74 14.70 -12.27 -6.71
C GLU A 74 14.41 -10.80 -7.10
N VAL A 75 14.89 -9.83 -6.31
CA VAL A 75 14.68 -8.39 -6.57
C VAL A 75 15.48 -7.96 -7.80
N PRO A 76 14.84 -7.38 -8.83
CA PRO A 76 15.52 -6.95 -10.05
C PRO A 76 16.46 -5.79 -9.76
N THR A 77 17.65 -5.83 -10.33
CA THR A 77 18.54 -4.68 -10.38
C THR A 77 17.93 -3.62 -11.31
N VAL A 78 17.64 -2.45 -10.76
CA VAL A 78 17.15 -1.27 -11.49
C VAL A 78 18.11 -0.12 -11.26
N THR A 79 18.42 0.63 -12.31
CA THR A 79 19.26 1.84 -12.21
C THR A 79 18.46 2.95 -11.52
N LEU A 80 18.91 3.37 -10.34
CA LEU A 80 18.33 4.48 -9.61
C LEU A 80 19.04 5.80 -9.96
N GLY A 81 18.28 6.89 -10.00
CA GLY A 81 18.80 8.25 -10.19
C GLY A 81 19.59 8.77 -8.99
N GLU A 82 20.25 9.91 -9.18
CA GLU A 82 21.03 10.56 -8.12
C GLU A 82 20.17 10.90 -6.89
N GLY A 83 20.70 10.63 -5.69
CA GLY A 83 19.99 10.85 -4.43
C GLY A 83 18.86 9.86 -4.15
N ARG A 84 18.79 8.73 -4.88
CA ARG A 84 17.75 7.70 -4.73
C ARG A 84 18.36 6.36 -4.31
N GLN A 85 17.65 5.63 -3.45
CA GLN A 85 18.15 4.41 -2.79
C GLN A 85 17.05 3.35 -2.67
N LEU A 86 17.42 2.08 -2.64
CA LEU A 86 16.52 0.94 -2.43
C LEU A 86 17.05 0.06 -1.30
N THR A 87 16.30 -0.01 -0.20
CA THR A 87 16.50 -0.98 0.88
C THR A 87 15.52 -2.13 0.71
N VAL A 88 16.02 -3.36 0.71
CA VAL A 88 15.21 -4.58 0.66
C VAL A 88 15.12 -5.18 2.06
N ILE A 89 13.91 -5.23 2.61
CA ILE A 89 13.62 -5.77 3.94
C ILE A 89 13.04 -7.18 3.78
N LYS A 90 13.75 -8.18 4.33
CA LYS A 90 13.28 -9.56 4.30
C LYS A 90 12.11 -9.76 5.27
N THR A 91 10.99 -10.27 4.77
CA THR A 91 9.80 -10.62 5.56
C THR A 91 9.61 -12.13 5.71
N ALA A 92 9.06 -12.57 6.84
CA ALA A 92 8.61 -13.95 7.00
C ALA A 92 7.37 -14.23 6.14
N THR A 93 7.36 -15.37 5.46
CA THR A 93 6.18 -15.90 4.74
C THR A 93 5.00 -16.12 5.68
N SER A 94 3.77 -16.05 5.15
CA SER A 94 2.55 -16.49 5.83
C SER A 94 1.71 -17.34 4.87
N ASN A 95 0.99 -18.30 5.44
CA ASN A 95 0.17 -19.26 4.70
C ASN A 95 -1.21 -18.70 4.30
N ARG A 96 -1.60 -17.53 4.83
CA ARG A 96 -2.92 -16.92 4.63
C ARG A 96 -2.79 -15.47 4.17
N TRP A 97 -3.40 -15.11 3.04
CA TRP A 97 -3.20 -13.78 2.44
C TRP A 97 -3.76 -12.63 3.28
N GLN A 98 -4.83 -12.87 4.04
CA GLN A 98 -5.39 -11.86 4.95
C GLN A 98 -4.44 -11.53 6.11
N GLU A 99 -3.55 -12.46 6.49
CA GLU A 99 -2.49 -12.16 7.47
C GLU A 99 -1.40 -11.26 6.90
N ILE A 100 -1.23 -11.22 5.57
CA ILE A 100 -0.28 -10.34 4.90
C ILE A 100 -0.82 -8.89 4.87
N SER A 101 -2.13 -8.71 4.63
CA SER A 101 -2.82 -7.42 4.76
C SER A 101 -2.77 -6.87 6.19
N LEU A 102 -3.05 -7.72 7.19
CA LEU A 102 -2.87 -7.39 8.62
C LEU A 102 -1.43 -6.92 8.93
N ARG A 103 -0.43 -7.61 8.37
CA ARG A 103 0.98 -7.25 8.54
C ARG A 103 1.37 -5.96 7.84
N ARG A 104 0.70 -5.50 6.77
CA ARG A 104 1.03 -4.23 6.09
C ARG A 104 1.05 -3.06 7.08
N MET A 105 -0.01 -2.89 7.86
CA MET A 105 -0.10 -1.81 8.86
C MET A 105 0.98 -1.93 9.94
N GLU A 106 1.24 -3.15 10.42
CA GLU A 106 2.29 -3.44 11.41
C GLU A 106 3.72 -3.21 10.87
N MET A 107 3.96 -3.55 9.60
CA MET A 107 5.24 -3.37 8.92
C MET A 107 5.54 -1.89 8.68
N ILE A 108 4.53 -1.10 8.31
CA ILE A 108 4.66 0.36 8.22
C ILE A 108 4.95 0.96 9.60
N GLU A 109 4.18 0.58 10.63
CA GLU A 109 4.38 1.05 12.01
C GLU A 109 5.81 0.78 12.49
N LYS A 110 6.27 -0.47 12.36
CA LYS A 110 7.61 -0.89 12.78
C LYS A 110 8.73 -0.25 11.97
N LEU A 111 8.53 0.01 10.67
CA LEU A 111 9.54 0.68 9.86
C LEU A 111 9.66 2.16 10.25
N ILE A 112 8.55 2.85 10.50
CA ILE A 112 8.58 4.24 10.99
C ILE A 112 9.27 4.33 12.35
N GLU A 113 8.93 3.44 13.28
CA GLU A 113 9.48 3.42 14.65
C GLU A 113 10.98 3.05 14.72
N LYS A 114 11.56 2.43 13.67
CA LYS A 114 12.94 1.91 13.71
C LYS A 114 13.94 2.62 12.81
N GLU A 115 13.56 2.90 11.57
CA GLU A 115 14.49 3.41 10.57
C GLU A 115 14.15 4.86 10.17
N LEU A 116 12.86 5.19 10.07
CA LEU A 116 12.46 6.41 9.34
C LEU A 116 12.40 7.68 10.17
N THR A 117 12.31 7.57 11.50
CA THR A 117 12.01 8.71 12.40
C THR A 117 12.98 9.88 12.22
N ASP A 118 14.24 9.60 11.88
CA ASP A 118 15.29 10.60 11.61
C ASP A 118 15.69 10.71 10.12
N GLU A 119 15.16 9.86 9.23
CA GLU A 119 15.59 9.77 7.82
C GLU A 119 14.70 10.57 6.84
N ALA A 120 13.44 10.88 7.19
CA ALA A 120 12.48 11.42 6.21
C ALA A 120 11.35 12.30 6.78
N ASP A 121 10.79 13.17 5.92
CA ASP A 121 9.61 13.96 6.24
C ASP A 121 8.29 13.26 5.84
N TYR A 122 8.29 12.66 4.64
CA TYR A 122 7.09 12.17 3.95
C TYR A 122 7.20 10.73 3.48
N ILE A 123 6.07 10.04 3.57
CA ILE A 123 5.92 8.61 3.37
C ILE A 123 4.72 8.34 2.45
N PHE A 124 4.90 7.45 1.48
CA PHE A 124 3.85 6.85 0.65
C PHE A 124 3.90 5.34 0.76
N CYS A 125 2.71 4.76 0.84
CA CYS A 125 2.43 3.35 1.03
C CYS A 125 1.66 2.88 -0.20
N LEU A 126 2.35 2.32 -1.20
CA LEU A 126 1.79 1.96 -2.50
C LEU A 126 1.79 0.44 -2.72
N ASP A 127 0.94 -0.05 -3.62
CA ASP A 127 0.96 -1.45 -4.05
C ASP A 127 1.91 -1.67 -5.23
N VAL A 128 2.66 -2.78 -5.21
CA VAL A 128 3.61 -3.11 -6.28
C VAL A 128 2.95 -3.49 -7.60
N ASP A 129 1.70 -3.95 -7.59
CA ASP A 129 0.96 -4.29 -8.81
C ASP A 129 0.33 -3.07 -9.48
N SER A 130 1.01 -1.93 -9.37
CA SER A 130 0.72 -0.71 -10.11
C SER A 130 1.90 -0.34 -11.01
N LYS A 131 1.66 0.55 -11.97
CA LYS A 131 2.70 1.11 -12.83
C LYS A 131 2.46 2.61 -13.00
N PHE A 132 3.52 3.40 -12.98
CA PHE A 132 3.43 4.83 -13.24
C PHE A 132 3.45 5.10 -14.75
N TYR A 133 2.67 6.09 -15.19
CA TYR A 133 2.53 6.48 -16.61
C TYR A 133 2.68 7.98 -16.84
N ALA A 134 2.66 8.77 -15.77
CA ALA A 134 2.86 10.21 -15.82
C ALA A 134 3.29 10.74 -14.44
N HIS A 135 3.71 12.01 -14.40
CA HIS A 135 4.22 12.70 -13.22
C HIS A 135 3.38 12.45 -11.95
N TRP A 136 4.07 12.08 -10.88
CA TRP A 136 3.58 12.03 -9.51
C TRP A 136 4.59 12.79 -8.65
N GLY A 137 4.35 14.07 -8.39
CA GLY A 137 5.31 14.95 -7.73
C GLY A 137 4.85 15.51 -6.40
N ALA A 138 5.49 16.61 -6.00
CA ALA A 138 5.23 17.29 -4.74
C ALA A 138 3.79 17.80 -4.60
N GLU A 139 3.03 17.90 -5.71
CA GLU A 139 1.60 18.19 -5.66
C GLU A 139 0.80 17.11 -4.91
N SER A 140 1.33 15.89 -4.74
CA SER A 140 0.70 14.83 -3.93
C SER A 140 1.00 14.92 -2.43
N LEU A 141 1.94 15.78 -1.98
CA LEU A 141 2.35 15.86 -0.57
C LEU A 141 1.31 16.58 0.31
N GLY A 142 1.13 16.10 1.54
CA GLY A 142 0.30 16.74 2.56
C GLY A 142 0.48 16.04 3.90
N ASP A 143 -0.03 16.62 4.99
CA ASP A 143 0.06 16.00 6.32
C ASP A 143 -0.52 14.58 6.34
N LEU A 144 -1.67 14.36 5.68
CA LEU A 144 -2.29 13.05 5.53
C LEU A 144 -2.96 12.95 4.16
N VAL A 145 -2.66 11.89 3.42
CA VAL A 145 -2.97 11.71 2.01
C VAL A 145 -3.70 10.38 1.78
N GLY A 146 -4.80 10.41 1.04
CA GLY A 146 -5.50 9.21 0.55
C GLY A 146 -5.97 9.41 -0.89
N ALA A 147 -6.10 8.33 -1.66
CA ALA A 147 -6.57 8.38 -3.05
C ALA A 147 -8.01 7.87 -3.21
N LEU A 148 -8.79 8.52 -4.07
CA LEU A 148 -10.14 8.07 -4.44
C LEU A 148 -10.07 6.76 -5.23
N HIS A 149 -10.86 5.77 -4.83
CA HIS A 149 -10.85 4.46 -5.48
C HIS A 149 -11.47 4.50 -6.89
N ALA A 150 -10.77 3.94 -7.89
CA ALA A 150 -11.15 3.93 -9.30
C ALA A 150 -12.59 3.48 -9.58
N TRP A 151 -13.13 2.53 -8.80
CA TRP A 151 -14.48 2.03 -9.03
C TRP A 151 -15.60 2.87 -8.39
N TYR A 152 -15.32 3.60 -7.30
CA TYR A 152 -16.33 4.28 -6.48
C TYR A 152 -16.30 5.82 -6.57
N PHE A 153 -15.29 6.43 -7.18
CA PHE A 153 -15.37 7.86 -7.46
C PHE A 153 -16.59 8.16 -8.36
N GLY A 154 -17.36 9.19 -8.00
CA GLY A 154 -18.60 9.55 -8.70
C GLY A 154 -19.82 8.67 -8.41
N THR A 155 -19.72 7.63 -7.56
CA THR A 155 -20.90 6.91 -7.05
C THR A 155 -21.45 7.58 -5.78
N SER A 156 -22.70 7.26 -5.42
CA SER A 156 -23.29 7.73 -4.15
C SER A 156 -22.78 6.91 -2.95
N ARG A 157 -22.86 7.46 -1.72
CA ARG A 157 -22.27 6.84 -0.52
C ARG A 157 -22.89 5.51 -0.11
N GLU A 158 -24.11 5.25 -0.56
CA GLU A 158 -24.85 4.01 -0.33
C GLU A 158 -24.25 2.85 -1.15
N GLN A 159 -23.54 3.17 -2.24
CA GLN A 159 -22.82 2.21 -3.09
C GLN A 159 -21.40 1.92 -2.59
N PHE A 160 -20.88 2.70 -1.65
CA PHE A 160 -19.58 2.48 -1.05
C PHE A 160 -19.57 1.20 -0.22
N THR A 161 -18.63 0.31 -0.51
CA THR A 161 -18.47 -0.98 0.18
C THR A 161 -17.70 -0.86 1.49
N TYR A 162 -18.06 0.12 2.32
CA TYR A 162 -17.59 0.15 3.71
C TYR A 162 -18.08 -1.08 4.48
N GLU A 163 -17.45 -1.38 5.60
CA GLU A 163 -17.99 -2.35 6.55
C GLU A 163 -19.33 -1.84 7.12
N ARG A 164 -20.36 -2.70 7.10
CA ARG A 164 -21.73 -2.38 7.52
C ARG A 164 -22.21 -3.20 8.73
N ARG A 165 -21.41 -4.14 9.23
CA ARG A 165 -21.63 -4.89 10.47
C ARG A 165 -21.20 -4.04 11.67
N PRO A 166 -22.11 -3.64 12.58
CA PRO A 166 -21.78 -2.77 13.72
C PRO A 166 -20.83 -3.41 14.75
N GLU A 167 -20.61 -4.73 14.67
CA GLU A 167 -19.69 -5.48 15.51
C GLU A 167 -18.21 -5.22 15.16
N SER A 168 -17.92 -4.75 13.93
CA SER A 168 -16.56 -4.42 13.47
C SER A 168 -16.15 -3.00 13.86
N GLN A 169 -14.88 -2.82 14.24
CA GLN A 169 -14.28 -1.51 14.44
C GLN A 169 -14.29 -0.65 13.16
N ALA A 170 -14.34 -1.26 11.97
CA ALA A 170 -14.40 -0.57 10.68
C ALA A 170 -15.82 -0.07 10.30
N PHE A 171 -16.85 -0.34 11.11
CA PHE A 171 -18.25 -0.04 10.77
C PHE A 171 -18.51 1.43 10.40
N ILE A 172 -19.14 1.67 9.24
CA ILE A 172 -19.63 2.99 8.82
C ILE A 172 -21.14 2.91 8.50
N PRO A 173 -22.02 3.68 9.16
CA PRO A 173 -23.44 3.77 8.82
C PRO A 173 -23.70 4.18 7.37
N LEU A 174 -24.85 3.81 6.81
CA LEU A 174 -25.22 4.18 5.41
C LEU A 174 -25.29 5.69 5.19
N GLN A 175 -25.58 6.45 6.25
CA GLN A 175 -25.73 7.90 6.22
C GLN A 175 -24.38 8.65 6.28
N GLU A 176 -23.30 7.97 6.72
CA GLU A 176 -21.95 8.52 6.87
C GLU A 176 -21.04 8.17 5.67
N GLY A 177 -19.97 8.95 5.49
CA GLY A 177 -19.00 8.79 4.41
C GLY A 177 -18.92 10.00 3.46
N ASP A 178 -17.71 10.54 3.31
CA ASP A 178 -17.40 11.58 2.32
C ASP A 178 -17.01 10.93 0.97
N TYR A 179 -16.06 9.99 1.02
CA TYR A 179 -15.46 9.32 -0.14
C TYR A 179 -15.07 7.88 0.20
N TYR A 180 -15.00 7.01 -0.82
CA TYR A 180 -14.35 5.70 -0.69
C TYR A 180 -12.90 5.80 -1.16
N TYR A 181 -11.97 5.67 -0.21
CA TYR A 181 -10.54 5.72 -0.42
C TYR A 181 -9.99 4.31 -0.69
N GLY A 182 -9.04 4.19 -1.61
CA GLY A 182 -8.37 2.90 -1.87
C GLY A 182 -7.22 2.62 -0.90
N GLY A 183 -7.16 1.41 -0.35
CA GLY A 183 -6.07 0.90 0.50
C GLY A 183 -4.71 0.87 -0.20
N ALA A 184 -4.75 0.91 -1.53
CA ALA A 184 -3.60 0.97 -2.42
C ALA A 184 -2.71 2.20 -2.28
N VAL A 185 -3.23 3.31 -1.72
CA VAL A 185 -2.49 4.57 -1.57
C VAL A 185 -2.79 5.19 -0.22
N ILE A 186 -1.84 5.07 0.70
CA ILE A 186 -1.78 5.86 1.93
C ILE A 186 -0.54 6.75 1.84
N GLY A 187 -0.60 7.99 2.29
CA GLY A 187 0.60 8.81 2.41
C GLY A 187 0.46 9.93 3.42
N GLY A 188 1.54 10.68 3.64
CA GLY A 188 1.52 11.83 4.52
C GLY A 188 2.87 12.12 5.18
N ARG A 189 2.87 12.92 6.23
CA ARG A 189 4.01 13.03 7.15
C ARG A 189 4.16 11.76 7.97
N LEU A 190 5.39 11.37 8.33
CA LEU A 190 5.66 10.19 9.15
C LEU A 190 4.78 10.11 10.39
N GLU A 191 4.72 11.17 11.20
CA GLU A 191 3.91 11.23 12.43
C GLU A 191 2.40 10.95 12.21
N LYS A 192 1.84 11.42 11.09
CA LYS A 192 0.41 11.25 10.78
C LYS A 192 0.13 9.85 10.24
N VAL A 193 1.00 9.34 9.37
CA VAL A 193 0.88 7.98 8.82
C VAL A 193 1.15 6.94 9.90
N HIS A 194 2.12 7.15 10.79
CA HIS A 194 2.34 6.30 11.97
C HIS A 194 1.08 6.18 12.82
N LYS A 195 0.46 7.31 13.18
CA LYS A 195 -0.80 7.32 13.93
C LYS A 195 -1.92 6.58 13.17
N LEU A 196 -2.02 6.74 11.85
CA LEU A 196 -2.98 6.02 11.02
C LEU A 196 -2.75 4.51 11.07
N VAL A 197 -1.56 4.03 10.71
CA VAL A 197 -1.31 2.58 10.59
C VAL A 197 -1.39 1.88 11.95
N LYS A 198 -0.92 2.54 13.02
CA LYS A 198 -1.05 2.06 14.41
C LYS A 198 -2.52 1.93 14.83
N THR A 199 -3.36 2.93 14.49
CA THR A 199 -4.80 2.88 14.76
C THR A 199 -5.47 1.76 13.96
N CYS A 200 -5.19 1.64 12.66
CA CYS A 200 -5.75 0.59 11.81
C CYS A 200 -5.33 -0.80 12.28
N ARG A 201 -4.04 -1.03 12.63
CA ARG A 201 -3.58 -2.29 13.21
C ARG A 201 -4.31 -2.61 14.50
N MET A 202 -4.42 -1.67 15.44
CA MET A 202 -5.10 -1.92 16.71
C MET A 202 -6.58 -2.29 16.52
N GLN A 203 -7.28 -1.66 15.56
CA GLN A 203 -8.66 -2.03 15.23
C GLN A 203 -8.76 -3.40 14.56
N LEU A 204 -7.85 -3.72 13.64
CA LEU A 204 -7.73 -5.03 13.00
C LEU A 204 -7.43 -6.15 14.03
N ASP A 205 -6.62 -5.86 15.06
CA ASP A 205 -6.32 -6.77 16.16
C ASP A 205 -7.57 -7.04 17.02
N VAL A 206 -8.41 -6.01 17.27
CA VAL A 206 -9.69 -6.14 17.99
C VAL A 206 -10.71 -6.95 17.19
N ASP A 207 -10.88 -6.66 15.90
CA ASP A 207 -11.79 -7.42 15.04
C ASP A 207 -11.37 -8.90 14.97
N ARG A 208 -10.07 -9.17 14.80
CA ARG A 208 -9.53 -10.53 14.83
C ARG A 208 -9.80 -11.25 16.16
N ALA A 209 -9.66 -10.56 17.29
CA ALA A 209 -9.97 -11.12 18.61
C ALA A 209 -11.47 -11.44 18.79
N ASN A 210 -12.35 -10.68 18.12
CA ASN A 210 -13.79 -10.93 18.07
C ASN A 210 -14.22 -11.91 16.96
N HIS A 211 -13.27 -12.57 16.28
CA HIS A 211 -13.50 -13.45 15.11
C HIS A 211 -14.19 -12.77 13.92
N ILE A 212 -13.97 -11.46 13.77
CA ILE A 212 -14.46 -10.63 12.67
C ILE A 212 -13.30 -10.35 11.71
N GLU A 213 -13.59 -10.40 10.40
CA GLU A 213 -12.73 -9.85 9.36
C GLU A 213 -13.56 -8.84 8.58
N ALA A 214 -13.12 -7.59 8.52
CA ALA A 214 -13.84 -6.51 7.82
C ALA A 214 -13.94 -6.77 6.31
N ALA A 215 -15.02 -6.29 5.68
CA ALA A 215 -15.42 -6.63 4.31
C ALA A 215 -14.31 -6.44 3.25
N TRP A 216 -13.44 -5.45 3.45
CA TRP A 216 -12.25 -5.18 2.64
C TRP A 216 -11.01 -4.99 3.52
N GLN A 217 -10.88 -5.82 4.57
CA GLN A 217 -9.72 -5.89 5.46
C GLN A 217 -9.19 -4.49 5.85
N GLU A 218 -7.92 -4.15 5.59
CA GLU A 218 -7.31 -2.88 5.99
C GLU A 218 -7.91 -1.66 5.28
N GLU A 219 -8.45 -1.81 4.08
CA GLU A 219 -9.13 -0.73 3.35
C GLU A 219 -10.41 -0.29 4.07
N SER A 220 -11.10 -1.21 4.74
CA SER A 220 -12.26 -0.86 5.58
C SER A 220 -11.87 0.00 6.79
N HIS A 221 -10.80 -0.38 7.49
CA HIS A 221 -10.28 0.40 8.63
C HIS A 221 -9.68 1.74 8.18
N LEU A 222 -9.03 1.79 7.01
CA LEU A 222 -8.53 3.03 6.40
C LEU A 222 -9.67 4.04 6.15
N ASN A 223 -10.76 3.57 5.54
CA ASN A 223 -11.94 4.40 5.30
C ASN A 223 -12.57 4.88 6.61
N LYS A 224 -12.65 4.01 7.63
CA LYS A 224 -13.08 4.38 9.00
C LYS A 224 -12.16 5.44 9.62
N TYR A 225 -10.84 5.32 9.43
CA TYR A 225 -9.88 6.28 9.95
C TYR A 225 -10.06 7.66 9.30
N PHE A 226 -10.12 7.73 7.96
CA PHE A 226 -10.28 8.98 7.21
C PHE A 226 -11.63 9.67 7.45
N LEU A 227 -12.69 8.93 7.81
CA LEU A 227 -13.99 9.50 8.16
C LEU A 227 -13.92 10.45 9.37
N TYR A 228 -13.09 10.15 10.38
CA TYR A 228 -12.93 10.98 11.58
C TYR A 228 -11.59 11.73 11.64
N ASN A 229 -10.60 11.34 10.83
CA ASN A 229 -9.30 12.00 10.68
C ASN A 229 -9.15 12.40 9.21
N LYS A 230 -9.81 13.49 8.83
CA LYS A 230 -9.92 13.91 7.42
C LYS A 230 -8.51 14.08 6.80
N PRO A 231 -8.22 13.45 5.63
CA PRO A 231 -6.96 13.67 4.94
C PRO A 231 -6.85 15.13 4.50
N SER A 232 -5.69 15.76 4.72
CA SER A 232 -5.42 17.13 4.26
C SER A 232 -5.21 17.20 2.74
N LYS A 233 -5.01 16.05 2.08
CA LYS A 233 -4.99 15.93 0.63
C LYS A 233 -5.71 14.67 0.15
N VAL A 234 -6.67 14.86 -0.75
CA VAL A 234 -7.36 13.77 -1.45
C VAL A 234 -6.85 13.73 -2.88
N LEU A 235 -6.20 12.63 -3.27
CA LEU A 235 -5.74 12.42 -4.64
C LEU A 235 -6.92 11.96 -5.51
N SER A 236 -7.03 12.53 -6.71
CA SER A 236 -8.00 12.10 -7.69
C SER A 236 -7.72 10.67 -8.18
N PRO A 237 -8.67 10.01 -8.86
CA PRO A 237 -8.45 8.68 -9.44
C PRO A 237 -7.34 8.65 -10.51
N GLU A 238 -6.81 9.80 -10.95
CA GLU A 238 -5.60 9.86 -11.79
C GLU A 238 -4.39 9.19 -11.10
N TYR A 239 -4.35 9.17 -9.76
CA TYR A 239 -3.29 8.58 -8.94
C TYR A 239 -3.58 7.12 -8.53
N LEU A 240 -4.78 6.60 -8.80
CA LEU A 240 -5.15 5.22 -8.49
C LEU A 240 -6.23 4.78 -9.48
N TRP A 241 -5.79 4.25 -10.63
CA TRP A 241 -6.68 3.83 -11.71
C TRP A 241 -6.75 2.31 -11.90
N ASP A 242 -7.82 1.81 -12.52
CA ASP A 242 -7.94 0.45 -13.05
C ASP A 242 -8.29 0.57 -14.54
N ASP A 243 -7.38 0.14 -15.41
CA ASP A 243 -7.53 0.28 -16.86
C ASP A 243 -8.73 -0.51 -17.41
N LYS A 244 -9.25 -1.51 -16.67
CA LYS A 244 -10.49 -2.23 -17.03
C LYS A 244 -11.71 -1.31 -17.05
N LYS A 245 -11.70 -0.19 -16.32
CA LYS A 245 -12.79 0.79 -16.31
C LYS A 245 -12.83 1.65 -17.59
N GLY A 246 -11.71 1.76 -18.31
CA GLY A 246 -11.52 2.65 -19.44
C GLY A 246 -11.41 4.12 -19.02
N LYS A 247 -10.41 4.86 -19.51
CA LYS A 247 -10.19 6.26 -19.10
C LYS A 247 -11.37 7.15 -19.53
N PRO A 248 -12.10 7.82 -18.60
CA PRO A 248 -13.19 8.71 -18.97
C PRO A 248 -12.65 9.98 -19.64
N SER A 249 -13.45 10.60 -20.51
CA SER A 249 -13.04 11.75 -21.33
C SER A 249 -12.62 12.99 -20.52
N TYR A 250 -13.19 13.19 -19.33
CA TYR A 250 -12.85 14.30 -18.43
C TYR A 250 -11.56 14.05 -17.62
N MET A 251 -11.09 12.81 -17.49
CA MET A 251 -9.81 12.51 -16.85
C MET A 251 -8.69 12.91 -17.80
N LYS A 252 -7.82 13.83 -17.38
CA LYS A 252 -6.77 14.35 -18.27
C LYS A 252 -5.67 13.31 -18.42
N VAL A 253 -5.19 12.79 -17.30
CA VAL A 253 -4.02 11.91 -17.24
C VAL A 253 -4.27 10.71 -16.31
N VAL A 254 -3.70 9.56 -16.65
CA VAL A 254 -3.51 8.45 -15.71
C VAL A 254 -2.06 8.52 -15.27
N ARG A 255 -1.81 8.70 -13.98
CA ARG A 255 -0.47 8.83 -13.38
C ARG A 255 0.01 7.50 -12.85
N SER A 256 -0.90 6.71 -12.27
CA SER A 256 -0.68 5.30 -11.92
C SER A 256 -1.95 4.48 -12.15
N SER A 257 -1.81 3.27 -12.68
CA SER A 257 -2.89 2.28 -12.76
C SER A 257 -2.44 0.91 -12.26
N GLN A 258 -3.40 0.09 -11.83
CA GLN A 258 -3.19 -1.31 -11.48
C GLN A 258 -2.90 -2.15 -12.72
N VAL A 259 -1.82 -2.94 -12.67
CA VAL A 259 -1.41 -3.82 -13.76
C VAL A 259 -2.45 -4.94 -13.96
N LEU A 260 -2.86 -5.15 -15.21
CA LEU A 260 -3.78 -6.23 -15.58
C LEU A 260 -3.20 -7.59 -15.18
N LYS A 261 -3.81 -8.20 -14.15
CA LYS A 261 -3.42 -9.52 -13.60
C LYS A 261 -4.61 -10.48 -13.57
N ASN A 262 -4.37 -11.75 -13.90
CA ASN A 262 -5.30 -12.83 -13.60
C ASN A 262 -5.21 -13.17 -12.11
N ASN A 263 -6.26 -12.88 -11.34
CA ASN A 263 -6.25 -13.10 -9.90
C ASN A 263 -6.11 -14.59 -9.52
N ALA A 264 -6.55 -15.54 -10.36
CA ALA A 264 -6.40 -16.97 -10.07
C ALA A 264 -4.95 -17.47 -10.22
N GLU A 265 -4.14 -16.84 -11.08
CA GLU A 265 -2.72 -17.17 -11.24
C GLU A 265 -1.84 -16.60 -10.12
N VAL A 266 -2.20 -15.42 -9.58
CA VAL A 266 -1.41 -14.74 -8.54
C VAL A 266 -1.85 -15.08 -7.11
N ARG A 267 -2.92 -15.88 -6.94
CA ARG A 267 -3.50 -16.24 -5.64
C ARG A 267 -3.87 -17.73 -5.62
N PRO A 268 -2.99 -18.62 -5.12
CA PRO A 268 -3.27 -20.06 -5.13
C PRO A 268 -4.42 -20.48 -4.20
N ASN A 269 -4.78 -19.65 -3.21
CA ASN A 269 -5.86 -19.90 -2.25
C ASN A 269 -6.88 -18.72 -2.28
N PRO A 270 -8.00 -18.83 -3.03
CA PRO A 270 -9.09 -17.85 -3.02
C PRO A 270 -9.96 -17.92 -1.76
#